data_AF-A0A6M1SPV7-F1
#
_entry.id   AF-A0A6M1SPV7-F1
#
_cell.length_a   1.000
_cell.length_b   1.000
_cell.length_c   1.000
_cell.angle_alpha   90.00
_cell.angle_beta   90.00
_cell.angle_gamma   90.00
#
_symmetry.space_group_name_H-M   'P 1'
#
loop_
_entity.id
_entity.type
_entity.pdbx_description
1 polymer ?
#
loop_
_entity_poly.entity_id
_entity_poly.type
_entity_poly.pdbx_seq_one_letter_code
_entity_poly.pdbx_strand_id
1 'polypeptide(L)' 'MRTLADLERHLSDQIPLSREMAVGLTAASSDVVTLQAPLTPNINYTGTAFGGSLYSVAVPGVLVADPDRNRERKFWFPDR' A
#
# COMPACT_ATOMS: atom_id res chain seq x y z
N MET A 1 -11.38 -15.48 -15.96
CA MET A 1 -10.09 -14.89 -15.52
C MET A 1 -10.41 -13.50 -14.99
N ARG A 2 -10.11 -13.19 -13.72
CA ARG A 2 -10.36 -11.83 -13.17
C ARG A 2 -9.27 -10.88 -13.65
N THR A 3 -9.63 -9.66 -14.03
CA THR A 3 -8.68 -8.60 -14.38
C THR A 3 -8.23 -7.83 -13.13
N LEU A 4 -7.17 -7.03 -13.25
CA LEU A 4 -6.75 -6.10 -12.18
C LEU A 4 -7.88 -5.13 -11.81
N ALA A 5 -8.57 -4.59 -12.82
CA ALA A 5 -9.69 -3.68 -12.62
C ALA A 5 -10.87 -4.34 -11.89
N ASP A 6 -11.11 -5.63 -12.10
CA ASP A 6 -12.15 -6.38 -11.36
C ASP A 6 -11.78 -6.53 -9.89
N LEU A 7 -10.50 -6.77 -9.60
CA LEU A 7 -10.01 -6.93 -8.24
C LEU A 7 -9.97 -5.59 -7.49
N GLU A 8 -9.53 -4.52 -8.15
CA GLU A 8 -9.57 -3.15 -7.60
C GLU A 8 -10.99 -2.69 -7.28
N ARG A 9 -11.94 -2.96 -8.20
CA ARG A 9 -13.36 -2.67 -7.96
C ARG A 9 -13.89 -3.48 -6.77
N HIS A 10 -13.57 -4.78 -6.70
CA HIS A 10 -13.99 -5.61 -5.59
C HIS A 10 -13.44 -5.10 -4.24
N LEU A 11 -12.17 -4.71 -4.17
CA LEU A 11 -11.57 -4.10 -2.98
C LEU A 11 -12.31 -2.83 -2.59
N SER A 12 -12.55 -1.95 -3.57
CA SER A 12 -13.24 -0.68 -3.38
C SER A 12 -14.68 -0.86 -2.90
N ASP A 13 -15.37 -1.91 -3.35
CA ASP A 13 -16.75 -2.22 -2.95
C ASP A 13 -16.84 -2.80 -1.54
N GLN A 14 -15.85 -3.62 -1.14
CA GLN A 14 -15.84 -4.27 0.17
C GLN A 14 -15.24 -3.38 1.27
N ILE A 15 -14.33 -2.47 0.93
CA ILE A 15 -13.62 -1.60 1.88
C ILE A 15 -13.78 -0.14 1.42
N PRO A 16 -14.86 0.57 1.82
CA PRO A 16 -15.11 1.94 1.38
C PRO A 16 -13.95 2.90 1.66
N LEU A 17 -13.22 2.70 2.77
CA LEU A 17 -12.03 3.49 3.13
C LEU A 17 -10.94 3.43 2.03
N SER A 18 -10.83 2.32 1.29
CA SER A 18 -9.87 2.19 0.21
C SER A 18 -10.10 3.21 -0.92
N ARG A 19 -11.34 3.64 -1.14
CA ARG A 19 -11.69 4.69 -2.11
C ARG A 19 -11.20 6.06 -1.67
N GLU A 20 -11.45 6.41 -0.40
CA GLU A 20 -11.01 7.69 0.19
C GLU A 20 -9.49 7.80 0.23
N MET A 21 -8.82 6.68 0.48
CA MET A 21 -7.36 6.58 0.45
C MET A 21 -6.77 6.49 -0.96
N ALA A 22 -7.62 6.38 -2.00
CA ALA A 22 -7.25 6.16 -3.39
C ALA A 22 -6.30 4.95 -3.57
N VAL A 23 -6.64 3.84 -2.93
CA VAL A 23 -5.90 2.57 -3.07
C VAL A 23 -6.17 1.97 -4.45
N GLY A 24 -5.11 1.63 -5.17
CA GLY A 24 -5.17 0.94 -6.46
C GLY A 24 -4.25 -0.27 -6.53
N LEU A 25 -4.45 -1.11 -7.55
CA LEU A 25 -3.61 -2.28 -7.83
C LEU A 25 -2.63 -1.99 -8.98
N THR A 26 -1.34 -2.25 -8.76
CA THR A 26 -0.34 -2.19 -9.84
C THR A 26 -0.02 -3.55 -10.42
N ALA A 27 -0.16 -4.61 -9.63
CA ALA A 27 0.09 -5.98 -10.04
C ALA A 27 -0.73 -6.96 -9.19
N ALA A 28 -1.12 -8.08 -9.80
CA ALA A 28 -1.76 -9.20 -9.12
C ALA A 28 -1.45 -10.49 -9.88
N SER A 29 -0.93 -11.46 -9.15
CA SER A 29 -0.73 -12.84 -9.59
C SER A 29 -1.31 -13.79 -8.54
N SER A 30 -1.08 -15.08 -8.70
CA SER A 30 -1.37 -16.10 -7.69
C SER A 30 -0.62 -15.89 -6.37
N ASP A 31 0.56 -15.27 -6.44
CA ASP A 31 1.53 -15.26 -5.34
C ASP A 31 1.74 -13.87 -4.74
N VAL A 32 1.52 -12.82 -5.55
CA VAL A 32 1.79 -11.43 -5.15
C VAL A 32 0.66 -10.52 -5.61
N VAL A 33 0.24 -9.64 -4.69
CA VAL A 33 -0.57 -8.47 -5.01
C VAL A 33 0.21 -7.24 -4.58
N THR A 34 0.25 -6.23 -5.45
CA THR A 34 0.88 -4.95 -5.13
C THR A 34 -0.18 -3.87 -5.11
N LEU A 35 -0.30 -3.23 -3.95
CA LEU A 35 -1.17 -2.09 -3.72
C LEU A 35 -0.35 -0.80 -3.68
N GLN A 36 -0.97 0.28 -4.12
CA GLN A 36 -0.42 1.63 -4.00
C GLN A 36 -1.51 2.59 -3.51
N ALA A 37 -1.09 3.66 -2.83
CA ALA A 37 -1.96 4.76 -2.46
C ALA A 37 -1.16 6.08 -2.56
N PRO A 38 -1.72 7.15 -3.14
CA PRO A 38 -1.02 8.43 -3.25
C PRO A 38 -0.81 9.07 -1.87
N LEU A 39 0.25 9.85 -1.73
CA LEU A 39 0.59 10.49 -0.46
C LEU A 39 -0.44 11.53 -0.02
N THR A 40 -0.95 12.36 -0.94
CA THR A 40 -1.82 13.51 -0.61
C THR A 40 -3.02 13.18 0.29
N PRO A 41 -3.87 12.16 0.00
CA PRO A 41 -4.97 11.79 0.90
C PRO A 41 -4.51 11.02 2.15
N ASN A 42 -3.27 10.56 2.17
CA ASN A 42 -2.70 9.70 3.22
C ASN A 42 -1.58 10.39 4.00
N ILE A 43 -1.49 11.72 3.94
CA ILE A 43 -0.41 12.49 4.54
C ILE A 43 -0.69 12.77 6.03
N ASN A 44 0.35 12.80 6.85
CA ASN A 44 0.28 13.27 8.23
C ASN A 44 0.79 14.72 8.34
N TYR A 45 0.71 15.29 9.54
CA TYR A 45 1.13 16.67 9.81
C TYR A 45 2.63 16.96 9.55
N THR A 46 3.47 15.94 9.43
CA THR A 46 4.91 16.08 9.11
C THR A 46 5.21 16.00 7.62
N GLY A 47 4.19 15.81 6.78
CA GLY A 47 4.37 15.68 5.33
C GLY A 47 4.75 14.28 4.86
N THR A 48 4.62 13.26 5.70
CA THR A 48 4.90 11.84 5.36
C THR A 48 3.63 11.00 5.43
N ALA A 49 3.69 9.72 5.06
CA ALA A 49 2.51 8.86 5.12
C ALA A 49 2.02 8.69 6.58
N PHE A 50 0.71 8.86 6.79
CA PHE A 50 0.07 8.60 8.07
C PHE A 50 0.15 7.11 8.41
N GLY A 51 0.52 6.78 9.66
CA GLY A 51 0.71 5.40 10.09
C GLY A 51 -0.56 4.55 9.97
N GLY A 52 -1.73 5.15 10.27
CA GLY A 52 -3.02 4.49 10.05
C GLY A 52 -3.29 4.21 8.58
N SER A 53 -2.94 5.12 7.67
CA SER A 53 -3.05 4.89 6.23
C SER A 53 -2.14 3.75 5.76
N LEU A 54 -0.88 3.72 6.21
CA LEU A 54 0.03 2.61 5.89
C LEU A 54 -0.54 1.26 6.36
N TYR A 55 -1.05 1.21 7.59
CA TYR A 55 -1.69 0.01 8.14
C TYR A 55 -2.93 -0.40 7.33
N SER A 56 -3.79 0.56 7.00
CA SER A 56 -5.01 0.34 6.21
C SER A 56 -4.73 -0.16 4.80
N VAL A 57 -3.57 0.14 4.19
CA VAL A 57 -3.12 -0.48 2.93
C VAL A 57 -2.53 -1.88 3.15
N ALA A 58 -1.74 -2.06 4.22
CA ALA A 58 -0.97 -3.28 4.49
C ALA A 58 -1.77 -4.49 4.97
N VAL A 59 -2.89 -4.25 5.63
CA VAL A 59 -3.76 -5.33 6.15
C VAL A 59 -4.55 -6.05 5.04
N PRO A 60 -5.24 -5.34 4.11
CA PRO A 60 -6.00 -6.01 3.06
C PRO A 60 -5.13 -6.63 1.96
N GLY A 61 -3.98 -6.03 1.65
CA GLY A 61 -2.97 -6.65 0.81
C GLY A 61 -1.76 -6.92 1.67
N VAL A 62 -1.49 -8.20 2.00
CA VAL A 62 -0.25 -8.59 2.69
C VAL A 62 0.90 -7.79 2.08
N LEU A 63 1.49 -6.91 2.91
CA LEU A 63 2.61 -6.09 2.51
C LEU A 63 3.80 -7.04 2.33
N VAL A 64 3.96 -7.60 1.13
CA VAL A 64 5.22 -8.19 0.74
C VAL A 64 6.15 -7.00 0.55
N ALA A 65 6.86 -6.65 1.63
CA ALA A 65 8.11 -5.93 1.49
C ALA A 65 8.93 -6.73 0.48
N ASP A 66 9.17 -6.12 -0.68
CA ASP A 66 9.98 -6.63 -1.79
C ASP A 66 11.00 -7.68 -1.29
N PRO A 67 10.82 -8.98 -1.62
CA PRO A 67 11.65 -10.04 -1.08
C PRO A 67 13.11 -9.92 -1.56
N ASP A 68 13.35 -9.14 -2.62
CA ASP A 68 14.67 -8.86 -3.18
C ASP A 68 15.32 -7.58 -2.61
N ARG A 69 14.64 -6.83 -1.74
CA ARG A 69 15.21 -5.61 -1.15
C ARG A 69 16.10 -5.82 0.08
N ASN A 70 16.56 -7.04 0.31
CA ASN A 70 17.56 -7.35 1.34
C ASN A 70 19.01 -7.30 0.82
N ARG A 71 19.36 -6.26 0.05
CA ARG A 71 20.74 -5.80 -0.07
C ARG A 71 20.75 -4.28 -0.03
N GLU A 72 21.20 -3.77 1.11
CA GLU A 72 21.60 -2.39 1.36
C GLU A 72 20.48 -1.34 1.53
N ARG A 73 19.98 -1.20 2.76
CA ARG A 73 19.72 0.14 3.31
C ARG A 73 20.24 0.22 4.74
N LYS A 74 21.34 0.97 4.89
CA LYS A 74 21.79 1.51 6.17
C LYS A 74 20.58 2.17 6.85
N PHE A 75 20.27 1.74 8.06
CA PHE A 75 19.37 2.46 8.95
C PHE A 75 19.92 3.87 9.14
N TRP A 76 19.17 4.88 8.72
CA TRP A 76 19.45 6.27 9.03
C TRP A 76 18.93 6.55 10.44
N PHE A 77 19.85 6.59 11.41
CA PHE A 77 19.62 7.26 12.68
C PHE A 77 20.35 8.60 12.60
N PRO A 78 19.65 9.75 12.59
CA PRO A 78 20.33 11.01 12.88
C PRO A 78 20.55 11.06 14.40
N ASP A 79 21.80 11.17 14.82
CA ASP A 79 22.19 11.34 16.22
C ASP A 79 21.37 12.47 16.88
N ARG A 80 20.56 12.09 17.87
CA ARG A 80 20.09 12.95 18.96
C ARG A 80 19.94 12.13 20.23
#